data_AF-R9PA62-F1
#
_entry.id   AF-R9PA62-F1
#
_cell.length_a   1.000
_cell.length_b   1.000
_cell.length_c   1.000
_cell.angle_alpha   90.00
_cell.angle_beta   90.00
_cell.angle_gamma   90.00
#
_symmetry.space_group_name_H-M   'P 1'
#
loop_
_entity.id
_entity.type
_entity.pdbx_description
1 polymer ?
#
loop_
_entity_poly.entity_id
_entity_poly.type
_entity_poly.pdbx_seq_one_letter_code
_entity_poly.pdbx_strand_id
1 'polypeptide(L)'
;MYVFDDRMHERAVFSSQRSTHTLMLIRSDFAQCQKDVPAQSKVPSAPSPPLRLRPAPPPLYRTFPPTRVFTSPTSPQTDYESIYRSFLSPLNLYHPNPTHYATVTSPRGHDRLSPPSTLLYLRKLSNDPSYISPRAGEPLTPIISRMHLLTSSLHPTTAAEQRSFLALFEDVSRQARFEVQNALHPENVSAQHKAAVEMLRARYGQMIGLLKSESNVDKLTGLLDADEVARFLEVHELLVAEENLLEMVGKSYAGAFPRL
;
A
#
# COMPACT_ATOMS: atom_id res chain seq x y z
N MET A 1 6.84 29.73 -57.10
CA MET A 1 5.40 30.03 -56.88
C MET A 1 4.82 28.87 -56.11
N TYR A 2 4.82 28.96 -54.78
CA TYR A 2 3.88 28.34 -53.85
C TYR A 2 4.09 29.07 -52.52
N VAL A 3 3.01 29.72 -52.09
CA VAL A 3 2.87 30.54 -50.89
C VAL A 3 2.51 29.60 -49.75
N PHE A 4 3.15 29.73 -48.59
CA PHE A 4 2.61 29.18 -47.35
C PHE A 4 2.70 30.22 -46.25
N ASP A 5 1.55 30.34 -45.59
CA ASP A 5 1.12 31.40 -44.71
C ASP A 5 1.92 31.50 -43.41
N ASP A 6 2.03 32.75 -42.99
CA ASP A 6 2.74 33.28 -41.84
C ASP A 6 1.71 33.52 -40.72
N ARG A 7 2.14 33.31 -39.47
CA ARG A 7 1.56 33.87 -38.22
C ARG A 7 0.23 33.30 -37.70
N MET A 8 0.37 32.48 -36.67
CA MET A 8 -0.43 32.60 -35.45
C MET A 8 0.46 32.11 -34.30
N HIS A 9 0.80 32.99 -33.36
CA HIS A 9 0.83 32.74 -31.90
C HIS A 9 1.21 34.04 -31.20
N GLU A 10 0.17 34.75 -30.75
CA GLU A 10 0.27 35.89 -29.86
C GLU A 10 0.74 35.46 -28.46
N ARG A 11 1.82 36.11 -28.04
CA ARG A 11 2.05 36.73 -26.73
C ARG A 11 1.04 36.39 -25.61
N ALA A 12 1.55 35.79 -24.54
CA ALA A 12 1.08 36.07 -23.19
C ALA A 12 2.29 36.43 -22.32
N VAL A 13 2.34 37.69 -21.89
CA VAL A 13 3.32 38.29 -20.98
C VAL A 13 2.74 38.28 -19.57
N PHE A 14 3.62 37.93 -18.62
CA PHE A 14 3.70 38.27 -17.19
C PHE A 14 2.66 39.20 -16.53
N SER A 15 2.51 38.97 -15.21
CA SER A 15 2.24 39.92 -14.09
C SER A 15 0.96 39.52 -13.32
N SER A 16 0.86 39.53 -12.00
CA SER A 16 1.72 39.79 -10.84
C SER A 16 0.82 39.64 -9.59
N GLN A 17 1.44 39.71 -8.40
CA GLN A 17 0.87 40.01 -7.07
C GLN A 17 0.47 38.78 -6.24
N ARG A 18 1.32 38.38 -5.28
CA ARG A 18 1.47 38.90 -3.90
C ARG A 18 0.22 38.65 -3.05
N SER A 19 0.36 37.79 -2.03
CA SER A 19 0.04 38.23 -0.66
C SER A 19 0.74 37.35 0.37
N THR A 20 1.66 37.98 1.08
CA THR A 20 2.31 37.58 2.32
C THR A 20 1.41 37.84 3.52
N HIS A 21 1.73 37.18 4.65
CA HIS A 21 1.26 37.43 6.02
C HIS A 21 -0.10 36.85 6.41
N THR A 22 -0.10 35.92 7.36
CA THR A 22 -0.56 36.19 8.73
C THR A 22 0.02 35.15 9.68
N LEU A 23 0.76 35.67 10.66
CA LEU A 23 1.42 34.98 11.76
C LEU A 23 0.49 35.05 12.98
N MET A 24 0.71 34.10 13.89
CA MET A 24 0.60 34.22 15.35
C MET A 24 -0.68 33.80 16.10
N LEU A 25 -0.37 33.04 17.17
CA LEU A 25 -0.89 33.13 18.55
C LEU A 25 -2.33 32.67 18.79
N ILE A 26 -2.49 31.48 19.39
CA ILE A 26 -3.20 31.34 20.69
C ILE A 26 -2.52 30.23 21.51
N ARG A 27 -1.78 30.64 22.54
CA ARG A 27 -1.41 29.91 23.76
C ARG A 27 -1.87 30.81 24.92
N SER A 28 -2.09 30.23 26.10
CA SER A 28 -2.54 30.86 27.36
C SER A 28 -4.07 31.01 27.47
N ASP A 29 -4.78 30.73 28.55
CA ASP A 29 -4.51 30.31 29.94
C ASP A 29 -5.84 29.72 30.46
N PHE A 30 -5.81 28.89 31.52
CA PHE A 30 -6.56 29.14 32.77
C PHE A 30 -6.41 27.96 33.73
N ALA A 31 -5.55 28.17 34.72
CA ALA A 31 -5.57 27.46 35.99
C ALA A 31 -6.38 28.28 37.01
N GLN A 32 -6.86 27.58 38.05
CA GLN A 32 -7.33 28.08 39.34
C GLN A 32 -8.70 28.78 39.41
N CYS A 33 -9.65 28.06 40.00
CA CYS A 33 -10.41 28.57 41.15
C CYS A 33 -10.82 27.40 42.04
N GLN A 34 -10.21 27.36 43.22
CA GLN A 34 -10.52 26.49 44.35
C GLN A 34 -11.02 27.44 45.44
N LYS A 35 -12.25 27.26 45.94
CA LYS A 35 -12.63 27.56 47.34
C LYS A 35 -14.10 27.20 47.67
N ASP A 36 -14.20 26.68 48.88
CA ASP A 36 -15.29 26.76 49.85
C ASP A 36 -16.40 25.69 49.91
N VAL A 37 -16.37 25.02 51.07
CA VAL A 37 -17.24 24.01 51.66
C VAL A 37 -18.37 24.73 52.44
N PRO A 38 -19.53 24.10 52.64
CA PRO A 38 -19.88 23.77 54.03
C PRO A 38 -20.43 22.35 54.21
N ALA A 39 -20.31 21.89 55.44
CA ALA A 39 -20.57 20.55 55.93
C ALA A 39 -22.05 20.22 56.18
N GLN A 40 -22.27 18.94 56.51
CA GLN A 40 -23.41 18.30 57.18
C GLN A 40 -24.46 17.63 56.28
N SER A 41 -24.47 16.29 56.26
CA SER A 41 -25.32 15.53 57.20
C SER A 41 -24.96 14.04 57.16
N LYS A 42 -25.05 13.43 58.34
CA LYS A 42 -24.65 12.07 58.68
C LYS A 42 -25.90 11.19 58.54
N VAL A 43 -25.92 10.25 57.60
CA VAL A 43 -27.00 9.26 57.46
C VAL A 43 -26.40 7.85 57.62
N PRO A 44 -27.03 6.93 58.38
CA PRO A 44 -26.45 5.64 58.71
C PRO A 44 -26.34 4.72 57.49
N SER A 45 -25.21 4.07 57.35
CA SER A 45 -24.91 3.03 56.36
C SER A 45 -25.80 1.80 56.56
N ALA A 46 -26.70 1.54 55.62
CA ALA A 46 -27.27 0.21 55.44
C ALA A 46 -26.23 -0.69 54.75
N PRO A 47 -26.05 -1.95 55.17
CA PRO A 47 -25.12 -2.87 54.53
C PRO A 47 -25.57 -3.17 53.10
N SER A 48 -24.69 -2.93 52.14
CA SER A 48 -24.90 -3.27 50.73
C SER A 48 -25.08 -4.79 50.60
N PRO A 49 -26.06 -5.27 49.81
CA PRO A 49 -26.18 -6.70 49.53
C PRO A 49 -24.94 -7.20 48.78
N PRO A 50 -24.50 -8.45 48.97
CA PRO A 50 -23.31 -8.97 48.31
C PRO A 50 -23.49 -8.88 46.79
N LEU A 51 -22.51 -8.25 46.14
CA LEU A 51 -22.36 -8.24 44.69
C LEU A 51 -22.33 -9.71 44.23
N ARG A 52 -23.41 -10.16 43.58
CA ARG A 52 -23.38 -11.39 42.80
C ARG A 52 -22.32 -11.19 41.72
N LEU A 53 -21.16 -11.82 41.92
CA LEU A 53 -20.17 -12.06 40.87
C LEU A 53 -20.89 -12.74 39.71
N ARG A 54 -21.28 -11.95 38.70
CA ARG A 54 -21.66 -12.52 37.42
C ARG A 54 -20.41 -13.22 36.91
N PRO A 55 -20.44 -14.53 36.60
CA PRO A 55 -19.32 -15.16 35.93
C PRO A 55 -19.07 -14.36 34.65
N ALA A 56 -17.80 -13.97 34.44
CA ALA A 56 -17.38 -13.36 33.19
C ALA A 56 -17.85 -14.27 32.04
N PRO A 57 -18.40 -13.72 30.94
CA PRO A 57 -18.67 -14.53 29.78
C PRO A 57 -17.37 -15.24 29.39
N PRO A 58 -17.41 -16.54 29.04
CA PRO A 58 -16.22 -17.26 28.64
C PRO A 58 -15.54 -16.48 27.49
N PRO A 59 -14.21 -16.36 27.49
CA PRO A 59 -13.53 -15.69 26.40
C PRO A 59 -13.92 -16.37 25.09
N LEU A 60 -14.20 -15.58 24.06
CA LEU A 60 -14.45 -16.07 22.69
C LEU A 60 -13.16 -16.62 22.03
N TYR A 61 -12.30 -17.29 22.79
CA TYR A 61 -11.23 -18.11 22.25
C TYR A 61 -11.71 -19.55 22.22
N ARG A 62 -12.55 -19.85 21.21
CA ARG A 62 -12.57 -21.20 20.66
C ARG A 62 -11.19 -21.43 20.05
N THR A 63 -10.34 -22.10 20.82
CA THR A 63 -9.45 -23.18 20.40
C THR A 63 -9.26 -23.28 18.89
N PHE A 64 -8.06 -22.92 18.43
CA PHE A 64 -7.49 -23.42 17.19
C PHE A 64 -7.77 -24.92 17.02
N PRO A 65 -8.19 -25.37 15.83
CA PRO A 65 -7.63 -26.56 15.23
C PRO A 65 -6.47 -26.16 14.28
N PRO A 66 -5.41 -26.96 14.19
CA PRO A 66 -4.37 -26.79 13.19
C PRO A 66 -4.85 -27.32 11.83
N THR A 67 -4.29 -26.75 10.75
CA THR A 67 -3.99 -27.43 9.47
C THR A 67 -5.15 -28.03 8.65
N ARG A 68 -5.33 -27.46 7.44
CA ARG A 68 -5.91 -28.06 6.22
C ARG A 68 -7.37 -28.55 6.28
N VAL A 69 -8.31 -27.69 5.90
CA VAL A 69 -9.53 -28.13 5.19
C VAL A 69 -9.96 -27.06 4.19
N PHE A 70 -9.39 -27.09 2.99
CA PHE A 70 -10.04 -26.58 1.76
C PHE A 70 -9.56 -27.41 0.56
N THR A 71 -9.84 -28.71 0.57
CA THR A 71 -9.86 -29.52 -0.65
C THR A 71 -11.31 -29.69 -1.09
N SER A 72 -11.85 -28.65 -1.72
CA SER A 72 -12.94 -28.81 -2.69
C SER A 72 -12.28 -29.03 -4.07
N PRO A 73 -12.73 -29.97 -4.93
CA PRO A 73 -11.99 -30.39 -6.13
C PRO A 73 -11.98 -29.38 -7.29
N THR A 74 -12.44 -28.15 -7.07
CA THR A 74 -12.42 -27.02 -8.01
C THR A 74 -12.38 -25.75 -7.17
N SER A 75 -11.22 -25.46 -6.58
CA SER A 75 -11.03 -24.27 -5.74
C SER A 75 -10.51 -23.13 -6.63
N PRO A 76 -11.03 -21.90 -6.54
CA PRO A 76 -10.41 -20.73 -7.19
C PRO A 76 -8.92 -20.58 -6.82
N GLN A 77 -8.48 -21.19 -5.72
CA GLN A 77 -7.08 -21.20 -5.29
C GLN A 77 -6.17 -22.02 -6.22
N THR A 78 -6.64 -23.12 -6.81
CA THR A 78 -5.83 -23.92 -7.76
C THR A 78 -5.64 -23.20 -9.10
N ASP A 79 -6.66 -22.44 -9.52
CA ASP A 79 -6.59 -21.62 -10.74
C ASP A 79 -5.60 -20.47 -10.54
N TYR A 80 -5.67 -19.78 -9.40
CA TYR A 80 -4.71 -18.74 -9.05
C TYR A 80 -3.28 -19.28 -8.92
N GLU A 81 -3.09 -20.44 -8.31
CA GLU A 81 -1.76 -21.05 -8.16
C GLU A 81 -1.09 -21.30 -9.51
N SER A 82 -1.85 -21.76 -10.52
CA SER A 82 -1.32 -21.96 -11.87
C SER A 82 -0.81 -20.67 -12.51
N ILE A 83 -1.56 -19.56 -12.34
CA ILE A 83 -1.23 -18.23 -12.83
C ILE A 83 -0.04 -17.65 -12.06
N TYR A 84 -0.07 -17.77 -10.74
CA TYR A 84 1.03 -17.39 -9.86
C TYR A 84 2.33 -18.05 -10.28
N ARG A 85 2.29 -19.37 -10.52
CA ARG A 85 3.44 -20.13 -10.97
C ARG A 85 3.92 -19.71 -12.36
N SER A 86 3.01 -19.39 -13.29
CA SER A 86 3.40 -18.99 -14.65
C SER A 86 4.16 -17.66 -14.68
N PHE A 87 3.82 -16.71 -13.80
CA PHE A 87 4.54 -15.44 -13.70
C PHE A 87 5.88 -15.54 -12.98
N LEU A 88 6.00 -16.42 -11.97
CA LEU A 88 7.18 -16.43 -11.09
C LEU A 88 8.21 -17.51 -11.40
N SER A 89 7.82 -18.58 -12.08
CA SER A 89 8.77 -19.63 -12.47
C SER A 89 9.87 -19.10 -13.41
N PRO A 90 9.57 -18.28 -14.44
CA PRO A 90 10.60 -17.69 -15.29
C PRO A 90 11.61 -16.83 -14.53
N LEU A 91 11.15 -16.17 -13.45
CA LEU A 91 11.98 -15.30 -12.61
C LEU A 91 12.72 -16.06 -11.49
N ASN A 92 12.54 -17.38 -11.37
CA ASN A 92 13.03 -18.20 -10.26
C ASN A 92 12.55 -17.71 -8.87
N LEU A 93 11.36 -17.10 -8.81
CA LEU A 93 10.78 -16.54 -7.57
C LEU A 93 9.61 -17.37 -7.03
N TYR A 94 9.22 -18.43 -7.73
CA TYR A 94 8.16 -19.32 -7.27
C TYR A 94 8.61 -20.09 -6.02
N HIS A 95 7.87 -19.91 -4.94
CA HIS A 95 7.97 -20.75 -3.75
C HIS A 95 6.67 -21.53 -3.56
N PRO A 96 6.75 -22.80 -3.12
CA PRO A 96 5.56 -23.61 -2.86
C PRO A 96 4.83 -23.17 -1.59
N ASN A 97 5.50 -22.47 -0.69
CA ASN A 97 4.93 -21.98 0.57
C ASN A 97 5.41 -20.54 0.81
N PRO A 98 4.56 -19.66 1.39
CA PRO A 98 5.00 -18.35 1.81
C PRO A 98 5.82 -18.44 3.10
N THR A 99 6.62 -17.42 3.38
CA THR A 99 7.33 -17.31 4.67
C THR A 99 6.37 -16.88 5.78
N HIS A 100 5.32 -16.13 5.43
CA HIS A 100 4.32 -15.61 6.35
C HIS A 100 2.92 -15.98 5.90
N TYR A 101 2.09 -16.45 6.83
CA TYR A 101 0.69 -16.83 6.57
C TYR A 101 -0.26 -15.79 7.16
N ALA A 102 -1.29 -15.44 6.40
CA ALA A 102 -2.34 -14.53 6.82
C ALA A 102 -3.11 -15.11 8.02
N THR A 103 -3.12 -14.39 9.14
CA THR A 103 -3.77 -14.83 10.38
C THR A 103 -5.22 -14.40 10.51
N VAL A 104 -5.66 -13.49 9.65
CA VAL A 104 -7.00 -12.89 9.61
C VAL A 104 -7.52 -12.91 8.18
N THR A 105 -8.66 -13.53 7.96
CA THR A 105 -9.35 -13.43 6.68
C THR A 105 -9.96 -12.04 6.53
N SER A 106 -10.02 -11.52 5.31
CA SER A 106 -10.79 -10.29 5.04
C SER A 106 -12.21 -10.45 5.58
N PRO A 107 -12.74 -9.51 6.39
CA PRO A 107 -14.14 -9.56 6.81
C PRO A 107 -14.99 -9.53 5.54
N ARG A 108 -15.68 -10.64 5.27
CA ARG A 108 -16.59 -10.77 4.12
C ARG A 108 -17.97 -10.38 4.59
N GLY A 109 -18.52 -9.28 4.06
CA GLY A 109 -19.88 -8.85 4.36
C GLY A 109 -20.02 -7.35 4.54
N HIS A 110 -21.24 -6.92 4.89
CA HIS A 110 -21.61 -5.52 5.12
C HIS A 110 -21.50 -5.09 6.59
N ASP A 111 -21.05 -5.99 7.48
CA ASP A 111 -21.00 -5.70 8.91
C ASP A 111 -19.95 -4.63 9.20
N ARG A 112 -20.43 -3.49 9.68
CA ARG A 112 -19.58 -2.38 10.09
C ARG A 112 -18.79 -2.81 11.32
N LEU A 113 -17.47 -2.83 11.17
CA LEU A 113 -16.57 -2.95 12.32
C LEU A 113 -16.69 -1.69 13.18
N SER A 114 -16.67 -1.87 14.50
CA SER A 114 -16.62 -0.72 15.42
C SER A 114 -15.32 0.07 15.18
N PRO A 115 -15.30 1.41 15.33
CA PRO A 115 -14.11 2.22 15.12
C PRO A 115 -12.82 1.72 15.83
N PRO A 116 -12.85 1.30 17.12
CA PRO A 116 -11.65 0.77 17.76
C PRO A 116 -11.20 -0.59 17.17
N SER A 117 -12.14 -1.45 16.77
CA SER A 117 -11.82 -2.72 16.10
C SER A 117 -11.20 -2.49 14.73
N THR A 118 -11.70 -1.50 13.99
CA THR A 118 -11.15 -1.07 12.71
C THR A 118 -9.70 -0.61 12.82
N LEU A 119 -9.37 0.23 13.81
CA LEU A 119 -8.01 0.72 13.99
C LEU A 119 -7.01 -0.39 14.34
N LEU A 120 -7.41 -1.29 15.25
CA LEU A 120 -6.59 -2.46 15.60
C LEU A 120 -6.36 -3.37 14.38
N TYR A 121 -7.42 -3.56 13.59
CA TYR A 121 -7.38 -4.35 12.38
C TYR A 121 -6.45 -3.73 11.32
N LEU A 122 -6.61 -2.43 11.01
CA LEU A 122 -5.75 -1.72 10.06
C LEU A 122 -4.29 -1.72 10.50
N ARG A 123 -4.03 -1.57 11.81
CA ARG A 123 -2.68 -1.67 12.37
C ARG A 123 -2.08 -3.06 12.19
N LYS A 124 -2.91 -4.11 12.27
CA LYS A 124 -2.46 -5.48 12.02
C LYS A 124 -2.12 -5.66 10.54
N LEU A 125 -2.99 -5.21 9.64
CA LEU A 125 -2.73 -5.26 8.19
C LEU A 125 -1.49 -4.47 7.78
N SER A 126 -1.24 -3.31 8.39
CA SER A 126 -0.08 -2.48 8.04
C SER A 126 1.26 -3.08 8.46
N ASN A 127 1.26 -3.99 9.45
CA ASN A 127 2.45 -4.49 10.09
C ASN A 127 2.73 -5.98 9.80
N ASP A 128 1.77 -6.68 9.21
CA ASP A 128 1.87 -8.12 8.96
C ASP A 128 2.26 -8.36 7.48
N PRO A 129 3.43 -8.99 7.24
CA PRO A 129 3.98 -9.21 5.90
C PRO A 129 3.13 -10.11 4.99
N SER A 130 2.14 -10.80 5.55
CA SER A 130 1.19 -11.59 4.77
C SER A 130 0.08 -10.74 4.11
N TYR A 131 0.08 -9.41 4.31
CA TYR A 131 -0.89 -8.49 3.72
C TYR A 131 -0.20 -7.37 2.94
N ILE A 132 -0.87 -6.93 1.87
CA ILE A 132 -0.53 -5.66 1.23
C ILE A 132 -0.98 -4.53 2.14
N SER A 133 -0.01 -3.77 2.63
CA SER A 133 -0.29 -2.60 3.47
C SER A 133 -1.14 -1.59 2.70
N PRO A 134 -2.14 -0.95 3.32
CA PRO A 134 -2.87 0.17 2.72
C PRO A 134 -1.96 1.33 2.27
N ARG A 135 -0.72 1.38 2.80
CA ARG A 135 0.30 2.38 2.47
C ARG A 135 1.41 1.85 1.56
N ALA A 136 1.31 0.63 1.05
CA ALA A 136 2.34 0.02 0.20
C ALA A 136 2.68 0.85 -1.05
N GLY A 137 1.73 1.67 -1.53
CA GLY A 137 1.96 2.59 -2.65
C GLY A 137 2.63 3.93 -2.31
N GLU A 138 2.75 4.31 -1.02
CA GLU A 138 3.36 5.59 -0.63
C GLU A 138 4.85 5.67 -1.02
N PRO A 139 5.70 4.64 -0.76
CA PRO A 139 7.11 4.64 -1.14
C PRO A 139 7.36 4.76 -2.64
N LEU A 140 6.40 4.38 -3.49
CA LEU A 140 6.53 4.46 -4.94
C LEU A 140 6.39 5.90 -5.48
N THR A 141 5.74 6.78 -4.73
CA THR A 141 5.49 8.18 -5.15
C THR A 141 6.77 8.98 -5.44
N PRO A 142 7.79 9.01 -4.55
CA PRO A 142 9.04 9.71 -4.84
C PRO A 142 9.79 9.11 -6.05
N ILE A 143 9.66 7.81 -6.30
CA ILE A 143 10.33 7.11 -7.40
C ILE A 143 9.68 7.46 -8.73
N ILE A 144 8.35 7.41 -8.79
CA ILE A 144 7.57 7.89 -9.95
C ILE A 144 7.92 9.36 -10.25
N SER A 145 8.01 10.20 -9.22
CA SER A 145 8.41 11.61 -9.38
C SER A 145 9.82 11.75 -9.96
N ARG A 146 10.77 10.91 -9.50
CA ARG A 146 12.13 10.87 -10.03
C ARG A 146 12.17 10.40 -11.47
N MET A 147 11.36 9.41 -11.85
CA MET A 147 11.25 8.96 -13.25
C MET A 147 10.71 10.07 -14.15
N HIS A 148 9.67 10.80 -13.73
CA HIS A 148 9.19 11.96 -14.48
C HIS A 148 10.26 13.03 -14.68
N LEU A 149 11.07 13.29 -13.65
CA LEU A 149 12.18 14.24 -13.75
C LEU A 149 13.22 13.78 -14.79
N LEU A 150 13.68 12.52 -14.70
CA LEU A 150 14.71 11.98 -15.59
C LEU A 150 14.23 11.76 -17.02
N THR A 151 12.94 11.50 -17.21
CA THR A 151 12.33 11.32 -18.54
C THR A 151 11.92 12.64 -19.20
N SER A 152 11.95 13.76 -18.46
CA SER A 152 11.65 15.09 -18.99
C SER A 152 12.57 15.46 -20.16
N SER A 153 12.06 16.20 -21.14
CA SER A 153 12.89 16.74 -22.23
C SER A 153 13.81 17.87 -21.78
N LEU A 154 13.51 18.48 -20.63
CA LEU A 154 14.23 19.64 -20.09
C LEU A 154 15.39 19.26 -19.16
N HIS A 155 15.51 17.99 -18.78
CA HIS A 155 16.50 17.51 -17.82
C HIS A 155 17.51 16.58 -18.50
N PRO A 156 18.72 17.05 -18.85
CA PRO A 156 19.75 16.15 -19.33
C PRO A 156 20.17 15.22 -18.19
N THR A 157 19.96 13.92 -18.37
CA THR A 157 20.31 12.92 -17.36
C THR A 157 21.81 12.67 -17.34
N THR A 158 22.37 12.51 -16.14
CA THR A 158 23.77 12.12 -15.96
C THR A 158 23.87 10.65 -15.56
N ALA A 159 25.03 10.02 -15.80
CA ALA A 159 25.26 8.62 -15.42
C ALA A 159 25.07 8.39 -13.91
N ALA A 160 25.50 9.34 -13.07
CA ALA A 160 25.32 9.26 -11.62
C ALA A 160 23.83 9.26 -11.23
N GLU A 161 23.01 10.03 -11.94
CA GLU A 161 21.56 10.07 -11.70
C GLU A 161 20.84 8.80 -12.13
N GLN A 162 21.24 8.21 -13.27
CA GLN A 162 20.71 6.92 -13.73
C GLN A 162 21.07 5.79 -12.77
N ARG A 163 22.33 5.74 -12.28
CA ARG A 163 22.76 4.77 -11.26
C ARG A 163 22.03 4.95 -9.93
N SER A 164 21.87 6.20 -9.49
CA SER A 164 21.09 6.50 -8.28
C SER A 164 19.63 6.08 -8.43
N PHE A 165 19.06 6.23 -9.62
CA PHE A 165 17.71 5.75 -9.91
C PHE A 165 17.64 4.21 -9.93
N LEU A 166 18.61 3.54 -10.56
CA LEU A 166 18.69 2.08 -10.58
C LEU A 166 18.71 1.52 -9.15
N ALA A 167 19.49 2.10 -8.24
CA ALA A 167 19.51 1.68 -6.84
C ALA A 167 18.12 1.79 -6.17
N LEU A 168 17.40 2.89 -6.40
CA LEU A 168 16.02 3.04 -5.89
C LEU A 168 15.06 2.03 -6.53
N PHE A 169 15.26 1.72 -7.81
CA PHE A 169 14.45 0.75 -8.54
C PHE A 169 14.67 -0.67 -8.01
N GLU A 170 15.93 -1.03 -7.73
CA GLU A 170 16.30 -2.27 -7.05
C GLU A 170 15.71 -2.36 -5.64
N ASP A 171 15.64 -1.25 -4.90
CA ASP A 171 14.99 -1.22 -3.58
C ASP A 171 13.51 -1.56 -3.66
N VAL A 172 12.79 -1.02 -4.65
CA VAL A 172 11.40 -1.38 -4.93
C VAL A 172 11.27 -2.85 -5.30
N SER A 173 12.21 -3.36 -6.10
CA SER A 173 12.24 -4.77 -6.48
C SER A 173 12.31 -5.69 -5.26
N ARG A 174 13.03 -5.29 -4.19
CA ARG A 174 13.10 -6.10 -2.96
C ARG A 174 11.77 -6.14 -2.24
N GLN A 175 11.05 -5.02 -2.20
CA GLN A 175 9.69 -4.98 -1.66
C GLN A 175 8.74 -5.84 -2.50
N ALA A 176 8.79 -5.69 -3.83
CA ALA A 176 8.02 -6.47 -4.78
C ALA A 176 8.23 -7.98 -4.62
N ARG A 177 9.49 -8.44 -4.57
CA ARG A 177 9.82 -9.86 -4.30
C ARG A 177 9.16 -10.34 -3.01
N PHE A 178 9.27 -9.54 -1.96
CA PHE A 178 8.72 -9.90 -0.67
C PHE A 178 7.19 -10.01 -0.68
N GLU A 179 6.50 -9.07 -1.33
CA GLU A 179 5.04 -9.06 -1.46
C GLU A 179 4.54 -10.21 -2.34
N VAL A 180 5.22 -10.45 -3.47
CA VAL A 180 4.94 -11.57 -4.39
C VAL A 180 5.07 -12.92 -3.68
N GLN A 181 6.08 -13.09 -2.84
CA GLN A 181 6.35 -14.36 -2.13
C GLN A 181 5.46 -14.57 -0.90
N ASN A 182 4.87 -13.51 -0.35
CA ASN A 182 4.07 -13.58 0.88
C ASN A 182 2.64 -13.14 0.63
N ALA A 183 2.38 -11.84 0.49
CA ALA A 183 1.02 -11.31 0.41
C ALA A 183 0.24 -11.83 -0.82
N LEU A 184 0.89 -11.92 -1.97
CA LEU A 184 0.31 -12.44 -3.21
C LEU A 184 0.45 -13.96 -3.35
N HIS A 185 0.96 -14.66 -2.33
CA HIS A 185 1.02 -16.11 -2.36
C HIS A 185 -0.40 -16.72 -2.43
N PRO A 186 -0.63 -17.84 -3.15
CA PRO A 186 -1.94 -18.49 -3.24
C PRO A 186 -2.60 -18.81 -1.89
N GLU A 187 -1.81 -19.04 -0.85
CA GLU A 187 -2.29 -19.27 0.52
C GLU A 187 -2.84 -18.00 1.20
N ASN A 188 -2.36 -16.81 0.81
CA ASN A 188 -2.71 -15.54 1.45
C ASN A 188 -3.63 -14.66 0.60
N VAL A 189 -3.76 -14.96 -0.69
CA VAL A 189 -4.47 -14.11 -1.66
C VAL A 189 -5.92 -13.80 -1.26
N SER A 190 -6.60 -14.78 -0.65
CA SER A 190 -8.01 -14.65 -0.23
C SER A 190 -8.20 -13.74 0.99
N ALA A 191 -7.11 -13.42 1.70
CA ALA A 191 -7.10 -12.55 2.86
C ALA A 191 -6.80 -11.08 2.49
N GLN A 192 -6.40 -10.81 1.24
CA GLN A 192 -6.06 -9.46 0.77
C GLN A 192 -7.27 -8.54 0.67
N HIS A 193 -7.01 -7.23 0.78
CA HIS A 193 -8.02 -6.17 0.70
C HIS A 193 -8.00 -5.49 -0.66
N LYS A 194 -9.17 -5.49 -1.32
CA LYS A 194 -9.31 -4.98 -2.68
C LYS A 194 -8.79 -3.55 -2.85
N ALA A 195 -9.14 -2.65 -1.92
CA ALA A 195 -8.71 -1.25 -2.00
C ALA A 195 -7.18 -1.08 -1.93
N ALA A 196 -6.50 -1.82 -1.05
CA ALA A 196 -5.05 -1.76 -0.92
C ALA A 196 -4.35 -2.32 -2.16
N VAL A 197 -4.84 -3.47 -2.67
CA VAL A 197 -4.38 -4.11 -3.90
C VAL A 197 -4.54 -3.17 -5.10
N GLU A 198 -5.71 -2.55 -5.28
CA GLU A 198 -5.99 -1.65 -6.39
C GLU A 198 -5.13 -0.37 -6.31
N MET A 199 -4.94 0.19 -5.11
CA MET A 199 -4.07 1.35 -4.91
C MET A 199 -2.62 1.04 -5.28
N LEU A 200 -2.09 -0.09 -4.81
CA LEU A 200 -0.72 -0.50 -5.13
C LEU A 200 -0.56 -0.77 -6.63
N ARG A 201 -1.51 -1.51 -7.23
CA ARG A 201 -1.56 -1.74 -8.68
C ARG A 201 -1.53 -0.44 -9.46
N ALA A 202 -2.36 0.54 -9.08
CA ALA A 202 -2.40 1.83 -9.78
C ALA A 202 -1.05 2.55 -9.75
N ARG A 203 -0.26 2.42 -8.67
CA ARG A 203 1.09 2.98 -8.58
C ARG A 203 2.07 2.25 -9.48
N TYR A 204 2.07 0.92 -9.48
CA TYR A 204 2.88 0.14 -10.42
C TYR A 204 2.51 0.43 -11.88
N GLY A 205 1.22 0.58 -12.17
CA GLY A 205 0.74 0.96 -13.51
C GLY A 205 1.23 2.32 -13.98
N GLN A 206 1.35 3.32 -13.08
CA GLN A 206 1.97 4.61 -13.41
C GLN A 206 3.46 4.45 -13.74
N MET A 207 4.18 3.71 -12.90
CA MET A 207 5.61 3.47 -13.08
C MET A 207 5.92 2.70 -14.37
N ILE A 208 5.26 1.55 -14.58
CA ILE A 208 5.40 0.74 -15.80
C ILE A 208 4.92 1.52 -17.03
N GLY A 209 3.89 2.35 -16.89
CA GLY A 209 3.40 3.23 -17.95
C GLY A 209 4.48 4.15 -18.52
N LEU A 210 5.39 4.66 -17.66
CA LEU A 210 6.53 5.46 -18.11
C LEU A 210 7.57 4.65 -18.88
N LEU A 211 7.70 3.36 -18.57
CA LEU A 211 8.67 2.45 -19.20
C LEU A 211 8.20 1.88 -20.55
N LYS A 212 6.94 2.10 -20.93
CA LYS A 212 6.41 1.68 -22.25
C LYS A 212 7.02 2.44 -23.43
N SER A 213 7.58 3.62 -23.19
CA SER A 213 8.22 4.43 -24.22
C SER A 213 9.71 4.11 -24.26
N GLU A 214 10.21 3.64 -25.41
CA GLU A 214 11.65 3.38 -25.62
C GLU A 214 12.49 4.62 -25.29
N SER A 215 12.04 5.81 -25.69
CA SER A 215 12.73 7.07 -25.36
C SER A 215 12.85 7.33 -23.86
N ASN A 216 11.88 6.89 -23.06
CA ASN A 216 11.96 7.04 -21.61
C ASN A 216 12.92 6.01 -21.02
N VAL A 217 12.93 4.78 -21.52
CA VAL A 217 13.89 3.75 -21.12
C VAL A 217 15.31 4.22 -21.42
N ASP A 218 15.56 4.71 -22.64
CA ASP A 218 16.87 5.27 -23.02
C ASP A 218 17.33 6.41 -22.11
N LYS A 219 16.41 7.28 -21.67
CA LYS A 219 16.74 8.35 -20.73
C LYS A 219 17.07 7.85 -19.32
N LEU A 220 16.54 6.69 -18.94
CA LEU A 220 16.75 6.07 -17.63
C LEU A 220 17.98 5.14 -17.63
N THR A 221 18.34 4.56 -18.78
CA THR A 221 19.36 3.51 -18.86
C THR A 221 20.49 3.78 -19.87
N GLY A 222 20.39 4.79 -20.72
CA GLY A 222 21.30 4.99 -21.86
C GLY A 222 22.75 5.35 -21.51
N LEU A 223 23.04 5.66 -20.24
CA LEU A 223 24.40 5.91 -19.72
C LEU A 223 24.83 4.82 -18.72
N LEU A 224 24.04 3.77 -18.56
CA LEU A 224 24.37 2.60 -17.75
C LEU A 224 25.22 1.62 -18.54
N ASP A 225 26.04 0.85 -17.84
CA ASP A 225 26.76 -0.26 -18.45
C ASP A 225 25.84 -1.48 -18.71
N ALA A 226 26.35 -2.47 -19.43
CA ALA A 226 25.57 -3.64 -19.81
C ALA A 226 25.03 -4.43 -18.60
N ASP A 227 25.80 -4.50 -17.52
CA ASP A 227 25.41 -5.21 -16.30
C ASP A 227 24.32 -4.45 -15.54
N GLU A 228 24.44 -3.12 -15.45
CA GLU A 228 23.45 -2.20 -14.89
C GLU A 228 22.13 -2.24 -15.68
N VAL A 229 22.20 -2.30 -17.01
CA VAL A 229 21.02 -2.47 -17.87
C VAL A 229 20.36 -3.84 -17.63
N ALA A 230 21.14 -4.92 -17.50
CA ALA A 230 20.59 -6.23 -17.22
C ALA A 230 19.84 -6.24 -15.87
N ARG A 231 20.41 -5.66 -14.82
CA ARG A 231 19.72 -5.51 -13.51
C ARG A 231 18.45 -4.67 -13.63
N PHE A 232 18.47 -3.59 -14.41
CA PHE A 232 17.28 -2.79 -14.65
C PHE A 232 16.15 -3.61 -15.29
N LEU A 233 16.47 -4.42 -16.31
CA LEU A 233 15.51 -5.27 -17.00
C LEU A 233 14.93 -6.36 -16.08
N GLU A 234 15.76 -7.01 -15.26
CA GLU A 234 15.29 -7.99 -14.27
C GLU A 234 14.29 -7.36 -13.28
N VAL A 235 14.57 -6.15 -12.80
CA VAL A 235 13.64 -5.43 -11.93
C VAL A 235 12.35 -5.11 -12.68
N HIS A 236 12.45 -4.61 -13.91
CA HIS A 236 11.28 -4.28 -14.71
C HIS A 236 10.37 -5.50 -14.93
N GLU A 237 10.93 -6.65 -15.28
CA GLU A 237 10.18 -7.90 -15.48
C GLU A 237 9.46 -8.35 -14.20
N LEU A 238 10.13 -8.25 -13.05
CA LEU A 238 9.52 -8.55 -11.76
C LEU A 238 8.32 -7.63 -11.46
N LEU A 239 8.47 -6.32 -11.66
CA LEU A 239 7.41 -5.37 -11.35
C LEU A 239 6.21 -5.53 -12.30
N VAL A 240 6.46 -5.92 -13.55
CA VAL A 240 5.41 -6.31 -14.50
C VAL A 240 4.70 -7.59 -14.02
N ALA A 241 5.45 -8.59 -13.55
CA ALA A 241 4.84 -9.81 -12.99
C ALA A 241 3.96 -9.49 -11.77
N GLU A 242 4.44 -8.65 -10.86
CA GLU A 242 3.69 -8.21 -9.69
C GLU A 242 2.42 -7.43 -10.06
N GLU A 243 2.50 -6.47 -11.00
CA GLU A 243 1.33 -5.69 -11.43
C GLU A 243 0.24 -6.58 -12.03
N ASN A 244 0.63 -7.56 -12.86
CA ASN A 244 -0.30 -8.54 -13.41
C ASN A 244 -0.94 -9.40 -12.31
N LEU A 245 -0.16 -9.83 -11.32
CA LEU A 245 -0.70 -10.56 -10.17
C LEU A 245 -1.68 -9.68 -9.38
N LEU A 246 -1.33 -8.44 -9.07
CA LEU A 246 -2.21 -7.49 -8.39
C LEU A 246 -3.50 -7.23 -9.15
N GLU A 247 -3.46 -7.14 -10.48
CA GLU A 247 -4.65 -7.04 -11.32
C GLU A 247 -5.58 -8.24 -11.13
N MET A 248 -5.04 -9.45 -11.20
CA MET A 248 -5.83 -10.67 -11.05
C MET A 248 -6.41 -10.78 -9.64
N VAL A 249 -5.62 -10.47 -8.62
CA VAL A 249 -6.03 -10.49 -7.21
C VAL A 249 -7.15 -9.48 -6.96
N GLY A 250 -7.01 -8.24 -7.42
CA GLY A 250 -8.02 -7.19 -7.25
C GLY A 250 -9.36 -7.49 -7.93
N LYS A 251 -9.34 -8.22 -9.06
CA LYS A 251 -10.54 -8.61 -9.81
C LYS A 251 -11.31 -9.74 -9.14
N SER A 252 -10.62 -10.81 -8.74
CA SER A 252 -11.28 -12.10 -8.49
C SER A 252 -11.02 -12.73 -7.13
N TYR A 253 -10.00 -12.27 -6.38
CA TYR A 253 -9.55 -12.98 -5.17
C TYR A 253 -9.57 -12.13 -3.89
N ALA A 254 -9.34 -10.82 -4.02
CA ALA A 254 -9.33 -9.90 -2.88
C ALA A 254 -10.73 -9.66 -2.31
N GLY A 255 -10.83 -9.61 -0.98
CA GLY A 255 -12.07 -9.28 -0.28
C GLY A 255 -12.39 -7.78 -0.36
N ALA A 256 -13.65 -7.46 -0.60
CA ALA A 256 -14.17 -6.11 -0.41
C ALA A 256 -14.34 -5.85 1.10
N PHE A 257 -13.74 -4.78 1.60
CA PHE A 257 -13.92 -4.37 2.99
C PHE A 257 -15.34 -3.81 3.18
N PRO A 258 -16.04 -4.08 4.31
CA PRO A 258 -17.23 -3.30 4.67
C PRO A 258 -16.83 -1.82 4.74
N ARG A 259 -17.63 -0.94 4.13
CA ARG A 259 -17.32 0.49 4.00
C ARG A 259 -16.90 1.07 5.36
N LEU A 260 -15.68 1.61 5.42
CA LEU A 260 -15.18 2.46 6.51
C LEU A 260 -16.01 3.74 6.60
#